data_AF-B7KA53-F1
#
_entry.id   AF-B7KA53-F1
#
_cell.length_a   1.000
_cell.length_b   1.000
_cell.length_c   1.000
_cell.angle_alpha   90.00
_cell.angle_beta   90.00
_cell.angle_gamma   90.00
#
_symmetry.space_group_name_H-M   'P 1'
#
loop_
_entity.id
_entity.type
_entity.pdbx_description
1 polymer ?
#
loop_
_entity_poly.entity_id
_entity_poly.type
_entity_poly.pdbx_seq_one_letter_code
_entity_poly.pdbx_strand_id
1 'polypeptide(L)' 'MGNFIMKTMTDFDFTDTPHWTPEAKAKLKQIPFFVRTQARQRIEELARAAGSDEVTVEIVEQARVEFGQ' A
#
# COMPACT_ATOMS: atom_id res chain seq x y z
N MET A 1 -38.33 -5.36 20.00
CA MET A 1 -38.50 -6.34 18.90
C MET A 1 -38.20 -5.58 17.62
N GLY A 2 -37.00 -5.63 17.03
CA GLY A 2 -36.31 -6.83 16.59
C GLY A 2 -36.69 -7.07 15.13
N ASN A 3 -36.03 -6.36 14.21
CA ASN A 3 -35.93 -6.81 12.82
C ASN A 3 -34.49 -6.58 12.36
N PHE A 4 -33.73 -7.61 12.65
CA PHE A 4 -32.35 -7.87 12.26
C PHE A 4 -32.36 -8.13 10.75
N ILE A 5 -32.22 -7.08 9.94
CA ILE A 5 -31.96 -7.25 8.52
C ILE A 5 -30.46 -7.54 8.40
N MET A 6 -30.15 -8.81 8.21
CA MET A 6 -28.82 -9.31 7.90
C MET A 6 -28.22 -8.50 6.76
N LYS A 7 -27.23 -7.67 7.06
CA LYS A 7 -26.35 -7.07 6.06
C LYS A 7 -25.55 -8.24 5.48
N THR A 8 -26.06 -8.82 4.41
CA THR A 8 -25.44 -9.91 3.67
C THR A 8 -24.04 -9.49 3.24
N MET A 9 -23.04 -10.24 3.72
CA MET A 9 -21.90 -10.74 2.95
C MET A 9 -21.58 -9.97 1.66
N THR A 10 -20.67 -9.00 1.74
CA THR A 10 -19.68 -8.75 0.69
C THR A 10 -18.46 -8.08 1.35
N ASP A 11 -17.36 -8.81 1.31
CA ASP A 11 -15.99 -8.28 1.23
C ASP A 11 -15.47 -7.49 2.45
N PHE A 12 -15.22 -8.21 3.56
CA PHE A 12 -13.99 -7.90 4.28
C PHE A 12 -12.85 -8.39 3.40
N ASP A 13 -12.36 -7.56 2.50
CA ASP A 13 -11.11 -7.79 1.79
C ASP A 13 -10.01 -7.81 2.86
N PHE A 14 -9.69 -9.00 3.37
CA PHE A 14 -8.59 -9.21 4.32
C PHE A 14 -7.22 -9.03 3.66
N THR A 15 -7.15 -8.45 2.47
CA THR A 15 -5.91 -7.95 1.89
C THR A 15 -5.92 -6.43 1.99
N ASP A 16 -5.46 -5.90 3.13
CA ASP A 16 -5.17 -4.47 3.36
C ASP A 16 -3.97 -4.01 2.51
N THR A 17 -4.06 -4.26 1.20
CA THR A 17 -3.06 -3.93 0.21
C THR A 17 -3.43 -2.56 -0.34
N PRO A 18 -2.64 -1.51 -0.09
CA PRO A 18 -2.99 -0.17 -0.53
C PRO A 18 -3.05 -0.11 -2.06
N HIS A 19 -3.88 0.78 -2.60
CA HIS A 19 -3.96 1.04 -4.03
C HIS A 19 -2.69 1.72 -4.51
N TRP A 20 -2.02 1.16 -5.52
CA TRP A 20 -0.80 1.78 -6.07
C TRP A 20 -1.11 2.52 -7.37
N THR A 21 -0.67 3.78 -7.47
CA THR A 21 -0.73 4.52 -8.74
C THR A 21 0.15 3.86 -9.80
N PRO A 22 -0.18 4.01 -11.10
CA PRO A 22 0.64 3.48 -12.19
C PRO A 22 2.11 3.93 -12.11
N GLU A 23 2.32 5.19 -11.75
CA GLU A 23 3.64 5.83 -11.61
C GLU A 23 4.40 5.26 -10.41
N ALA A 24 3.74 5.06 -9.27
CA ALA A 24 4.34 4.42 -8.09
C ALA A 24 4.77 2.96 -8.39
N LYS A 25 3.94 2.21 -9.12
CA LYS A 25 4.30 0.86 -9.59
C LYS A 25 5.52 0.89 -10.51
N ALA A 26 5.64 1.89 -11.39
CA ALA A 26 6.78 2.05 -12.26
C ALA A 26 8.07 2.32 -11.47
N LYS A 27 8.01 3.18 -10.44
CA LYS A 27 9.12 3.44 -9.52
C LYS A 27 9.54 2.20 -8.73
N LEU A 28 8.57 1.44 -8.19
CA LEU A 28 8.85 0.18 -7.51
C LEU A 28 9.59 -0.83 -8.42
N LYS A 29 9.29 -0.86 -9.71
CA LYS A 29 9.98 -1.74 -10.68
C LYS A 29 11.45 -1.35 -10.91
N GLN A 30 11.83 -0.10 -10.67
CA GLN A 30 13.22 0.36 -10.76
C GLN A 30 14.07 -0.16 -9.59
N ILE A 31 13.42 -0.55 -8.48
CA ILE A 31 14.11 -1.17 -7.34
C ILE A 31 14.60 -2.58 -7.73
N PRO A 32 15.87 -2.92 -7.47
CA PRO A 32 16.41 -4.24 -7.75
C PRO A 32 15.58 -5.36 -7.13
N PHE A 33 15.37 -6.45 -7.87
CA PHE A 33 14.37 -7.47 -7.51
C PHE A 33 14.61 -8.09 -6.11
N PHE A 34 15.87 -8.25 -5.71
CA PHE A 34 16.26 -8.89 -4.44
C PHE A 34 15.92 -8.03 -3.20
N VAL A 35 15.74 -6.71 -3.35
CA VAL A 35 15.29 -5.80 -2.28
C VAL A 35 13.86 -5.28 -2.49
N ARG A 36 13.25 -5.53 -3.65
CA ARG A 36 11.94 -4.97 -4.01
C ARG A 36 10.83 -5.36 -3.04
N THR A 37 10.83 -6.59 -2.51
CA THR A 37 9.83 -7.03 -1.51
C THR A 37 9.93 -6.22 -0.23
N GLN A 38 11.14 -6.00 0.28
CA GLN A 38 11.37 -5.20 1.49
C GLN A 38 11.02 -3.72 1.25
N ALA A 39 11.40 -3.17 0.09
CA ALA A 39 11.04 -1.82 -0.28
C ALA A 39 9.52 -1.64 -0.36
N ARG A 40 8.81 -2.59 -0.99
CA ARG A 40 7.34 -2.58 -1.07
C ARG A 40 6.71 -2.51 0.31
N GLN A 41 7.12 -3.38 1.24
CA GLN A 41 6.59 -3.40 2.61
C GLN A 41 6.75 -2.05 3.31
N ARG A 42 7.93 -1.43 3.21
CA ARG A 42 8.20 -0.11 3.80
C ARG A 42 7.35 1.00 3.18
N ILE A 43 7.16 0.98 1.87
CA ILE A 43 6.30 1.94 1.17
C ILE A 43 4.85 1.81 1.63
N GLU A 44 4.34 0.58 1.76
CA GLU A 44 2.98 0.34 2.26
C GLU A 44 2.82 0.75 3.73
N GLU A 45 3.86 0.54 4.56
CA GLU A 45 3.89 1.05 5.93
C GLU A 45 3.85 2.59 5.99
N LEU A 46 4.59 3.28 5.12
CA LEU A 46 4.57 4.74 5.03
C LEU A 46 3.20 5.27 4.60
N ALA A 47 2.55 4.62 3.63
CA ALA A 47 1.20 4.98 3.21
C ALA A 47 0.20 4.85 4.37
N ARG A 48 0.22 3.71 5.07
CA ARG A 48 -0.61 3.49 6.26
C ARG A 48 -0.31 4.48 7.39
N ALA A 49 0.95 4.79 7.64
CA ALA A 49 1.35 5.77 8.65
C ALA A 49 0.89 7.19 8.30
N ALA A 50 0.78 7.52 7.01
CA ALA A 50 0.21 8.76 6.51
C ALA A 50 -1.34 8.75 6.49
N GLY A 51 -2.00 7.65 6.87
CA GLY A 51 -3.44 7.49 6.78
C GLY A 51 -3.94 7.44 5.34
N SER A 52 -3.08 7.03 4.40
CA SER A 52 -3.39 6.91 2.98
C SER A 52 -3.56 5.45 2.59
N ASP A 53 -4.71 5.13 2.01
CA ASP A 53 -4.96 3.84 1.36
C ASP A 53 -4.40 3.79 -0.08
N GLU A 54 -3.77 4.89 -0.54
CA GLU A 54 -3.11 5.00 -1.84
C GLU A 54 -1.60 5.20 -1.69
N VAL A 55 -0.82 4.41 -2.41
CA VAL A 55 0.62 4.56 -2.60
C VAL A 55 0.87 5.38 -3.86
N THR A 56 1.34 6.61 -3.64
CA THR A 56 1.74 7.56 -4.68
C THR A 56 3.24 7.55 -4.93
N VAL A 57 3.72 8.29 -5.93
CA VAL A 57 5.15 8.41 -6.24
C VAL A 57 5.91 9.01 -5.08
N GLU A 58 5.32 9.99 -4.39
CA GLU A 58 5.91 10.71 -3.26
C GLU A 58 6.26 9.75 -2.12
N ILE A 59 5.36 8.80 -1.82
CA ILE A 59 5.57 7.79 -0.77
C ILE A 59 6.70 6.82 -1.19
N VAL A 60 6.76 6.45 -2.47
CA VAL A 60 7.85 5.60 -2.99
C VAL A 60 9.20 6.31 -2.89
N GLU A 61 9.27 7.58 -3.26
CA GLU A 61 10.50 8.38 -3.18
C GLU A 61 10.92 8.62 -1.73
N GLN A 62 9.97 8.87 -0.81
CA GLN A 62 10.26 9.00 0.62
C GLN A 62 10.93 7.72 1.17
N ALA A 63 10.41 6.54 0.80
CA ALA A 63 11.05 5.29 1.19
C ALA A 63 12.49 5.18 0.67
N ARG A 64 12.77 5.63 -0.56
CA ARG A 64 14.12 5.57 -1.16
C ARG A 64 15.14 6.40 -0.36
N VAL A 65 14.73 7.57 0.13
CA VAL A 65 15.58 8.43 0.97
C VAL A 65 15.93 7.74 2.29
N GLU A 66 14.98 7.04 2.92
CA GLU A 66 15.21 6.28 4.17
C GLU A 66 16.18 5.10 3.99
N PHE A 67 16.26 4.53 2.78
CA PHE A 67 17.19 3.43 2.45
C PHE A 67 18.59 3.88 2.03
N GLY A 68 18.90 5.18 2.02
CA GLY A 68 20.25 5.69 1.75
C GLY A 68 20.67 5.66 0.27
N GLN A 69 19.73 5.83 -0.66
CA GLN A 69 19.97 6.00 -2.10
C GLN A 69 19.70 7.44 -2.56
#